data_AF-E9KZH1-F1
#
_entry.id   AF-E9KZH1-F1
#
_cell.length_a   1.000
_cell.length_b   1.000
_cell.length_c   1.000
_cell.angle_alpha   90.00
_cell.angle_beta   90.00
_cell.angle_gamma   90.00
#
_symmetry.space_group_name_H-M   'P 1'
#
loop_
_entity.id
_entity.type
_entity.pdbx_description
1 polymer ?
#
loop_
_entity_poly.entity_id
_entity_poly.type
_entity_poly.pdbx_seq_one_letter_code
_entity_poly.pdbx_strand_id
1 'polypeptide(L)'
;SGWGNMGGGVTQLVMGSILFPMFKAYYASDPEKKAELAWRSVSVVPAVVGFGLGVMIYFISDDAPKGNYTDMKKHGTMPEVSAASSFQSGACNVNTWLLFIQYACCFSVELTMNNAAALYFKDEFGQNTETAAAIASIFGWMNLFARGAGGFISDALNAKMGMRGHISA
;
A
#
# COMPACT_ATOMS: atom_id res chain seq x y z
N SER A 1 -1.87 1.95 8.43
CA SER A 1 -1.24 2.24 7.12
C SER A 1 -0.08 1.30 6.75
N GLY A 2 -0.18 -0.03 6.94
CA GLY A 2 0.81 -1.01 6.45
C GLY A 2 0.29 -1.93 5.32
N TRP A 3 -1.03 -1.90 5.09
CA TRP A 3 -1.71 -2.80 4.16
C TRP A 3 -1.36 -2.54 2.68
N GLY A 4 -1.02 -1.30 2.33
CA GLY A 4 -0.62 -0.94 0.96
C GLY A 4 0.71 -1.57 0.53
N ASN A 5 1.74 -1.50 1.38
CA ASN A 5 3.05 -2.10 1.08
C ASN A 5 3.02 -3.62 1.12
N MET A 6 2.26 -4.18 2.06
CA MET A 6 1.95 -5.61 2.09
C MET A 6 1.23 -6.04 0.80
N GLY A 7 0.22 -5.28 0.37
CA GLY A 7 -0.50 -5.53 -0.88
C GLY A 7 0.41 -5.49 -2.10
N GLY A 8 1.37 -4.56 -2.15
CA GLY A 8 2.42 -4.51 -3.17
C GLY A 8 3.30 -5.77 -3.18
N GLY A 9 3.77 -6.22 -2.01
CA GLY A 9 4.54 -7.45 -1.87
C GLY A 9 3.76 -8.71 -2.24
N VAL A 10 2.50 -8.83 -1.78
CA VAL A 10 1.59 -9.94 -2.15
C VAL A 10 1.35 -9.94 -3.65
N THR A 11 1.14 -8.78 -4.27
CA THR A 11 0.95 -8.66 -5.72
C THR A 11 2.22 -9.09 -6.46
N GLN A 12 3.41 -8.69 -6.02
CA GLN A 12 4.66 -9.13 -6.65
C GLN A 12 4.86 -10.65 -6.56
N LEU A 13 4.53 -11.27 -5.41
CA LEU A 13 4.61 -12.73 -5.24
C LEU A 13 3.56 -13.48 -6.07
N VAL A 14 2.30 -13.06 -5.99
CA VAL A 14 1.19 -13.72 -6.69
C VAL A 14 1.32 -13.56 -8.21
N MET A 15 1.68 -12.35 -8.67
CA MET A 15 1.80 -12.07 -10.10
C MET A 15 3.11 -12.63 -10.66
N GLY A 16 4.23 -12.41 -9.98
CA GLY A 16 5.56 -12.77 -10.46
C GLY A 16 5.92 -14.24 -10.27
N SER A 17 5.57 -14.84 -9.13
CA SER A 17 5.99 -16.20 -8.77
C SER A 17 4.92 -17.27 -9.00
N ILE A 18 3.64 -16.90 -9.16
CA ILE A 18 2.54 -17.87 -9.32
C ILE A 18 1.83 -17.71 -10.68
N LEU A 19 1.25 -16.54 -10.96
CA LEU A 19 0.44 -16.34 -12.16
C LEU A 19 1.29 -16.32 -13.44
N PHE A 20 2.43 -15.61 -13.45
CA PHE A 20 3.29 -15.53 -14.62
C PHE A 20 3.82 -16.91 -15.10
N PRO A 21 4.36 -17.80 -14.26
CA PRO A 21 4.77 -19.14 -14.69
C PRO A 21 3.58 -20.02 -15.10
N MET A 22 2.43 -19.90 -14.42
CA MET A 22 1.22 -20.64 -14.77
C MET A 22 0.72 -20.27 -16.18
N PHE A 23 0.66 -18.98 -16.51
CA PHE A 23 0.26 -18.53 -17.84
C PHE A 23 1.33 -18.84 -18.89
N LYS A 24 2.63 -18.80 -18.56
CA LYS A 24 3.70 -19.27 -19.47
C LYS A 24 3.54 -20.76 -19.83
N ALA A 25 3.15 -21.60 -18.88
CA ALA A 25 2.88 -23.01 -19.11
C ALA A 25 1.60 -23.23 -19.93
N TYR A 26 0.57 -22.41 -19.72
CA TYR A 26 -0.67 -22.47 -20.48
C TYR A 26 -0.49 -22.04 -21.95
N TYR A 27 0.30 -21.00 -22.23
CA TYR A 27 0.64 -20.55 -23.59
C TYR A 27 1.83 -21.32 -24.21
N ALA A 28 2.14 -22.52 -23.71
CA ALA A 28 3.30 -23.31 -24.14
C ALA A 28 3.28 -23.69 -25.65
N SER A 29 2.11 -23.65 -26.29
CA SER A 29 1.88 -23.99 -27.70
C SER A 29 2.44 -22.96 -28.70
N ASP A 30 2.59 -21.69 -28.32
CA ASP A 30 2.94 -20.59 -29.23
C ASP A 30 4.24 -19.88 -28.79
N PRO A 31 5.43 -20.38 -29.20
CA PRO A 31 6.75 -19.92 -28.72
C PRO A 31 7.05 -18.44 -28.95
N GLU A 32 6.48 -17.80 -29.96
CA GLU A 32 6.76 -16.39 -30.28
C GLU A 32 5.98 -15.39 -29.40
N LYS A 33 4.88 -15.80 -28.73
CA LYS A 33 3.99 -14.89 -27.98
C LYS A 33 3.87 -15.20 -26.48
N LYS A 34 4.68 -16.14 -25.96
CA LYS A 34 4.59 -16.63 -24.57
C LYS A 34 4.69 -15.54 -23.51
N ALA A 35 5.64 -14.62 -23.67
CA ALA A 35 5.85 -13.56 -22.69
C ALA A 35 4.77 -12.47 -22.81
N GLU A 36 4.40 -12.09 -24.04
CA GLU A 36 3.47 -10.99 -24.27
C GLU A 36 2.03 -11.31 -23.83
N LEU A 37 1.56 -12.52 -24.11
CA LEU A 37 0.23 -12.94 -23.66
C LEU A 37 0.18 -13.15 -22.14
N ALA A 38 1.24 -13.68 -21.55
CA ALA A 38 1.27 -13.95 -20.11
C ALA A 38 1.15 -12.68 -19.26
N TRP A 39 1.91 -11.62 -19.54
CA TRP A 39 1.83 -10.40 -18.70
C TRP A 39 0.48 -9.67 -18.84
N ARG A 40 -0.12 -9.70 -20.03
CA ARG A 40 -1.45 -9.12 -20.28
C ARG A 40 -2.52 -9.86 -19.50
N SER A 41 -2.53 -11.20 -19.57
CA SER A 41 -3.49 -12.03 -18.86
C SER A 41 -3.34 -11.93 -17.34
N VAL A 42 -2.11 -11.87 -16.84
CA VAL A 42 -1.81 -11.65 -15.41
C VAL A 42 -2.40 -10.33 -14.93
N SER A 43 -2.32 -9.26 -15.73
CA SER A 43 -2.84 -7.92 -15.39
C SER A 43 -4.37 -7.81 -15.32
N VAL A 44 -5.10 -8.74 -15.93
CA VAL A 44 -6.58 -8.78 -15.86
C VAL A 44 -7.05 -9.21 -14.46
N VAL A 45 -6.29 -10.07 -13.78
CA VAL A 45 -6.64 -10.59 -12.45
C VAL A 45 -6.83 -9.48 -11.40
N PRO A 46 -5.88 -8.56 -11.16
CA PRO A 46 -6.08 -7.48 -10.20
C PRO A 46 -7.16 -6.50 -10.63
N ALA A 47 -7.42 -6.34 -11.94
CA ALA A 47 -8.50 -5.48 -12.42
C ALA A 47 -9.88 -6.04 -12.03
N VAL A 48 -10.09 -7.35 -12.19
CA VAL A 48 -11.34 -8.01 -11.78
C VAL A 48 -11.50 -8.00 -10.26
N VAL A 49 -10.43 -8.32 -9.53
CA VAL A 49 -10.44 -8.30 -8.06
C VAL A 49 -10.72 -6.90 -7.52
N GLY A 50 -10.07 -5.87 -8.08
CA GLY A 50 -10.28 -4.47 -7.70
C GLY A 50 -11.69 -3.98 -7.99
N PHE A 51 -12.24 -4.32 -9.16
CA PHE A 51 -13.62 -3.99 -9.50
C PHE A 51 -14.62 -4.69 -8.58
N GLY A 52 -14.42 -5.99 -8.31
CA GLY A 52 -15.28 -6.75 -7.40
C GLY A 52 -15.24 -6.23 -5.96
N LEU A 53 -14.04 -5.88 -5.45
CA LEU A 53 -13.90 -5.23 -4.16
C LEU A 53 -14.57 -3.87 -4.12
N GLY A 54 -14.44 -3.06 -5.19
CA GLY A 54 -15.12 -1.77 -5.30
C GLY A 54 -16.64 -1.90 -5.23
N VAL A 55 -17.21 -2.88 -5.93
CA VAL A 55 -18.65 -3.20 -5.88
C VAL A 55 -19.06 -3.69 -4.49
N MET A 56 -18.28 -4.58 -3.86
CA MET A 56 -18.58 -5.03 -2.49
C MET A 56 -18.52 -3.89 -1.47
N ILE A 57 -17.49 -3.04 -1.53
CA ILE A 57 -17.35 -1.89 -0.64
C ILE A 57 -18.54 -0.95 -0.80
N TYR A 58 -18.99 -0.71 -2.02
CA TYR A 58 -20.17 0.12 -2.30
C TYR A 58 -21.44 -0.39 -1.62
N PHE A 59 -21.63 -1.71 -1.53
CA PHE A 59 -22.82 -2.30 -0.91
C PHE A 59 -22.70 -2.57 0.60
N ILE A 60 -21.48 -2.76 1.12
CA ILE A 60 -21.24 -3.22 2.50
C ILE A 60 -20.72 -2.09 3.41
N SER A 61 -20.07 -1.06 2.85
CA SER A 61 -19.34 -0.08 3.67
C SER A 61 -20.20 1.12 4.04
N ASP A 62 -20.33 1.34 5.35
CA ASP A 62 -20.82 2.59 5.91
C ASP A 62 -19.68 3.61 6.04
N ASP A 63 -19.98 4.86 5.68
CA ASP A 63 -19.04 5.98 5.66
C ASP A 63 -18.45 6.36 7.04
N ALA A 64 -19.16 6.06 8.12
CA ALA A 64 -18.74 6.29 9.49
C ALA A 64 -19.38 5.27 10.45
N PRO A 65 -18.78 5.02 11.62
CA PRO A 65 -19.39 4.18 12.66
C PRO A 65 -20.72 4.72 13.20
N LYS A 66 -21.09 5.96 12.85
CA LYS A 66 -22.37 6.60 13.17
C LYS A 66 -23.39 6.57 12.01
N GLY A 67 -23.09 5.86 10.92
CA GLY A 67 -23.91 5.80 9.72
C GLY A 67 -23.42 6.72 8.59
N ASN A 68 -24.20 6.83 7.53
CA ASN A 68 -23.82 7.50 6.28
C ASN A 68 -23.68 9.03 6.45
N TYR A 69 -22.66 9.66 5.86
CA TYR A 69 -22.46 11.12 5.93
C TYR A 69 -23.67 11.89 5.40
N THR A 70 -24.38 11.30 4.44
CA THR A 70 -25.58 11.89 3.82
C THR A 70 -26.69 12.12 4.84
N ASP A 71 -26.88 11.20 5.79
CA ASP A 71 -27.92 11.30 6.81
C ASP A 71 -27.47 12.14 8.00
N MET A 72 -26.17 12.08 8.36
CA MET A 72 -25.61 12.95 9.41
C MET A 72 -25.62 14.44 9.03
N LYS A 73 -25.48 14.77 7.74
CA LYS A 73 -25.67 16.14 7.22
C LYS A 73 -27.12 16.60 7.29
N LYS A 74 -28.09 15.72 6.99
CA LYS A 74 -29.53 16.02 7.10
C LYS A 74 -29.97 16.27 8.55
N HIS A 75 -29.37 15.55 9.51
CA HIS A 75 -29.68 15.69 10.93
C HIS A 75 -28.90 16.83 11.63
N GLY A 76 -28.08 17.59 10.91
CA GLY A 76 -27.34 18.74 11.46
C GLY A 76 -26.27 18.38 12.49
N THR A 77 -25.94 17.10 12.65
CA THR A 77 -24.98 16.58 13.63
C THR A 77 -23.52 16.71 13.20
N MET A 78 -23.24 17.29 12.03
CA MET A 78 -21.89 17.44 11.49
C MET A 78 -21.59 18.92 11.24
N PRO A 79 -20.50 19.48 11.82
CA PRO A 79 -20.08 20.84 11.48
C PRO A 79 -19.68 20.90 10.00
N GLU A 80 -20.16 21.89 9.26
CA GLU A 80 -19.72 22.14 7.88
C GLU A 80 -18.29 22.71 7.89
N VAL A 81 -17.32 21.82 8.05
CA VAL A 81 -15.93 22.15 7.80
C VAL A 81 -15.72 22.24 6.29
N SER A 82 -15.48 23.45 5.81
CA SER A 82 -15.09 23.66 4.42
C SER A 82 -13.75 22.98 4.18
N ALA A 83 -13.68 22.07 3.21
CA ALA A 83 -12.45 21.37 2.84
C ALA A 83 -11.31 22.36 2.53
N ALA A 84 -11.63 23.53 1.96
CA ALA A 84 -10.66 24.59 1.70
C ALA A 84 -10.09 25.19 3.00
N SER A 85 -10.91 25.37 4.04
CA SER A 85 -10.47 25.88 5.34
C SER A 85 -9.58 24.88 6.08
N SER A 86 -9.91 23.58 6.04
CA SER A 86 -9.08 22.52 6.62
C SER A 86 -7.76 22.37 5.86
N PHE A 87 -7.79 22.48 4.53
CA PHE A 87 -6.58 22.45 3.70
C PHE A 87 -5.67 23.64 4.00
N GLN A 88 -6.22 24.85 4.07
CA GLN A 88 -5.45 26.05 4.40
C GLN A 88 -4.83 25.96 5.80
N SER A 89 -5.60 25.51 6.79
CA SER A 89 -5.09 25.33 8.15
C SER A 89 -3.99 24.28 8.23
N GLY A 90 -4.08 23.21 7.41
CA GLY A 90 -3.04 22.20 7.30
C GLY A 90 -1.79 22.70 6.60
N ALA A 91 -1.95 23.44 5.50
CA ALA A 91 -0.85 23.99 4.69
C ALA A 91 -0.09 25.12 5.39
N CYS A 92 -0.74 25.90 6.23
CA CYS A 92 -0.09 26.96 7.02
C CYS A 92 0.64 26.44 8.27
N ASN A 93 0.48 25.14 8.61
CA ASN A 93 1.13 24.57 9.78
C ASN A 93 2.51 23.99 9.44
N VAL A 94 3.56 24.53 10.07
CA VAL A 94 4.95 24.09 9.87
C VAL A 94 5.15 22.62 10.25
N ASN A 95 4.46 22.11 11.29
CA ASN A 95 4.55 20.70 11.69
C ASN A 95 4.02 19.76 10.60
N THR A 96 3.02 20.18 9.83
CA THR A 96 2.50 19.42 8.69
C THR A 96 3.59 19.25 7.63
N TRP A 97 4.38 20.29 7.35
CA TRP A 97 5.48 20.22 6.38
C TRP A 97 6.64 19.35 6.86
N LEU A 98 6.99 19.41 8.14
CA LEU A 98 8.02 18.53 8.72
C LEU A 98 7.62 17.05 8.61
N LEU A 99 6.38 16.72 9.00
CA LEU A 99 5.85 15.36 8.87
C LEU A 99 5.74 14.94 7.40
N PHE A 100 5.36 15.86 6.51
CA PHE A 100 5.26 15.62 5.08
C PHE A 100 6.62 15.28 4.47
N ILE A 101 7.67 16.07 4.75
CA ILE A 101 9.02 15.82 4.23
C ILE A 101 9.56 14.49 4.77
N GLN A 102 9.41 14.24 6.08
CA GLN A 102 9.84 12.99 6.68
C GLN A 102 9.14 11.78 6.02
N TYR A 103 7.83 11.85 5.85
CA TYR A 103 7.06 10.80 5.19
C TYR A 103 7.48 10.63 3.73
N ALA A 104 7.65 11.73 2.99
CA ALA A 104 8.09 11.72 1.60
C ALA A 104 9.46 11.08 1.44
N CYS A 105 10.43 11.40 2.29
CA CYS A 105 11.76 10.78 2.29
C CYS A 105 11.70 9.28 2.58
N CYS A 106 11.00 8.87 3.66
CA CYS A 106 10.86 7.46 4.00
C CYS A 106 10.17 6.65 2.90
N PHE A 107 9.07 7.17 2.36
CA PHE A 107 8.31 6.50 1.31
C PHE A 107 9.07 6.46 -0.02
N SER A 108 9.83 7.50 -0.37
CA SER A 108 10.61 7.52 -1.62
C SER A 108 11.73 6.49 -1.62
N VAL A 109 12.43 6.32 -0.50
CA VAL A 109 13.45 5.26 -0.35
C VAL A 109 12.81 3.88 -0.46
N GLU A 110 11.65 3.70 0.17
CA GLU A 110 10.89 2.45 0.11
C GLU A 110 10.42 2.13 -1.31
N LEU A 111 9.94 3.12 -2.06
CA LEU A 111 9.54 2.96 -3.47
C LEU A 111 10.73 2.60 -4.36
N THR A 112 11.87 3.27 -4.17
CA THR A 112 13.09 3.02 -4.93
C THR A 112 13.61 1.60 -4.67
N MET A 113 13.61 1.18 -3.41
CA MET A 113 14.02 -0.18 -3.03
C MET A 113 13.09 -1.23 -3.65
N ASN A 114 11.77 -1.07 -3.56
CA ASN A 114 10.82 -2.03 -4.13
C ASN A 114 10.87 -2.12 -5.66
N ASN A 115 11.20 -1.02 -6.35
CA ASN A 115 11.36 -1.01 -7.81
C ASN A 115 12.69 -1.65 -8.24
N ALA A 116 13.79 -1.31 -7.56
CA ALA A 116 15.11 -1.78 -7.91
C ALA A 116 15.42 -3.21 -7.42
N ALA A 117 14.81 -3.68 -6.34
CA ALA A 117 15.14 -4.97 -5.71
C ALA A 117 14.95 -6.16 -6.66
N ALA A 118 13.81 -6.24 -7.37
CA ALA A 118 13.53 -7.36 -8.27
C ALA A 118 14.51 -7.43 -9.47
N LEU A 119 14.91 -6.27 -10.00
CA LEU A 119 15.91 -6.17 -11.07
C LEU A 119 17.31 -6.50 -10.56
N TYR A 120 17.69 -5.97 -9.39
CA TYR A 120 19.00 -6.21 -8.78
C TYR A 120 19.24 -7.70 -8.48
N PHE A 121 18.26 -8.41 -7.92
CA PHE A 121 18.39 -9.84 -7.65
C PHE A 121 18.47 -10.68 -8.94
N LYS A 122 17.89 -10.21 -10.04
CA LYS A 122 17.97 -10.90 -11.32
C LYS A 122 19.32 -10.68 -12.01
N ASP A 123 19.79 -9.42 -12.05
CA ASP A 123 20.95 -9.04 -12.85
C ASP A 123 22.28 -9.29 -12.12
N GLU A 124 22.35 -9.09 -10.79
CA GLU A 124 23.57 -9.28 -10.01
C GLU A 124 23.74 -10.71 -9.49
N PHE A 125 22.64 -11.35 -9.05
CA PHE A 125 22.67 -12.70 -8.48
C PHE A 125 22.28 -13.81 -9.48
N GLY A 126 21.97 -13.45 -10.74
CA GLY A 126 21.57 -14.40 -11.78
C GLY A 126 20.33 -15.23 -11.45
N GLN A 127 19.49 -14.75 -10.51
CA GLN A 127 18.32 -15.49 -10.06
C GLN A 127 17.18 -15.46 -11.08
N ASN A 128 16.42 -16.56 -11.12
CA ASN A 128 15.27 -16.66 -12.00
C ASN A 128 14.20 -15.64 -11.58
N THR A 129 13.39 -15.15 -12.53
CA THR A 129 12.42 -14.07 -12.27
C THR A 129 11.44 -14.40 -11.14
N GLU A 130 11.13 -15.69 -10.95
CA GLU A 130 10.23 -16.19 -9.91
C GLU A 130 10.83 -16.11 -8.50
N THR A 131 12.11 -16.48 -8.34
CA THR A 131 12.81 -16.43 -7.05
C THR A 131 13.17 -15.00 -6.67
N ALA A 132 13.55 -14.17 -7.64
CA ALA A 132 13.77 -12.73 -7.43
C ALA A 132 12.49 -12.02 -6.97
N ALA A 133 11.33 -12.34 -7.57
CA ALA A 133 10.03 -11.79 -7.15
C ALA A 133 9.62 -12.28 -5.76
N ALA A 134 9.90 -13.55 -5.41
CA ALA A 134 9.62 -14.08 -4.08
C ALA A 134 10.45 -13.37 -3.01
N ILE A 135 11.75 -13.14 -3.24
CA ILE A 135 12.63 -12.42 -2.30
C ILE A 135 12.20 -10.95 -2.16
N ALA A 136 11.89 -10.27 -3.28
CA ALA A 136 11.38 -8.90 -3.25
C ALA A 136 10.08 -8.78 -2.44
N SER A 137 9.19 -9.77 -2.53
CA SER A 137 7.94 -9.77 -1.78
C SER A 137 8.14 -9.79 -0.26
N ILE A 138 9.16 -10.47 0.24
CA ILE A 138 9.47 -10.57 1.69
C ILE A 138 9.70 -9.17 2.27
N PHE A 139 10.30 -8.26 1.50
CA PHE A 139 10.50 -6.87 1.90
C PHE A 139 9.16 -6.13 2.08
N GLY A 140 8.19 -6.36 1.18
CA GLY A 140 6.83 -5.85 1.32
C GLY A 140 6.07 -6.44 2.53
N TRP A 141 6.30 -7.72 2.85
CA TRP A 141 5.71 -8.38 4.02
C TRP A 141 6.28 -7.87 5.35
N MET A 142 7.60 -7.59 5.40
CA MET A 142 8.24 -7.01 6.58
C MET A 142 7.57 -5.69 7.01
N ASN A 143 7.13 -4.89 6.04
CA ASN A 143 6.47 -3.62 6.30
C ASN A 143 5.13 -3.73 7.05
N LEU A 144 4.44 -4.88 6.97
CA LEU A 144 3.24 -5.12 7.76
C LEU A 144 3.57 -5.23 9.25
N PHE A 145 4.57 -6.06 9.56
CA PHE A 145 4.99 -6.32 10.94
C PHE A 145 5.75 -5.14 11.54
N ALA A 146 6.67 -4.53 10.79
CA ALA A 146 7.46 -3.40 11.25
C ALA A 146 6.58 -2.19 11.61
N ARG A 147 5.51 -1.91 10.84
CA ARG A 147 4.56 -0.84 11.18
C ARG A 147 3.63 -1.20 12.34
N GLY A 148 3.17 -2.45 12.43
CA GLY A 148 2.39 -2.92 13.58
C GLY A 148 3.18 -2.83 14.89
N ALA A 149 4.43 -3.31 14.86
CA ALA A 149 5.35 -3.23 15.99
C ALA A 149 5.72 -1.78 16.33
N GLY A 150 5.98 -0.93 15.32
CA GLY A 150 6.26 0.49 15.53
C GLY A 150 5.10 1.24 16.20
N GLY A 151 3.85 0.96 15.81
CA GLY A 151 2.66 1.50 16.46
C GLY A 151 2.53 1.02 17.90
N PHE A 152 2.67 -0.27 18.14
CA PHE A 152 2.62 -0.85 19.49
C PHE A 152 3.69 -0.28 20.42
N ILE A 153 4.93 -0.15 19.94
CA ILE A 153 6.04 0.44 20.70
C ILE A 153 5.77 1.93 20.96
N SER A 154 5.26 2.67 19.97
CA SER A 154 4.89 4.08 20.12
C SER A 154 3.82 4.27 21.18
N ASP A 155 2.76 3.45 21.17
CA ASP A 155 1.67 3.52 22.14
C ASP A 155 2.14 3.11 23.55
N ALA A 156 3.00 2.10 23.65
CA ALA A 156 3.61 1.68 24.91
C ALA A 156 4.53 2.76 25.51
N LEU A 157 5.31 3.45 24.67
CA LEU A 157 6.18 4.56 25.09
C LEU A 157 5.36 5.80 25.44
N ASN A 158 4.29 6.11 24.71
CA ASN A 158 3.38 7.21 25.02
C ASN A 158 2.64 6.97 26.34
N ALA A 159 2.21 5.74 26.61
CA ALA A 159 1.60 5.36 27.90
C ALA A 159 2.58 5.49 29.08
N LYS A 160 3.88 5.32 28.84
CA LYS A 160 4.92 5.31 29.89
C LYS A 160 5.59 6.67 30.13
N MET A 161 5.65 7.54 29.11
CA MET A 161 6.31 8.86 29.17
C MET A 161 5.35 10.05 29.00
N GLY A 162 4.08 9.81 28.65
CA GLY A 162 3.07 10.83 28.38
C GLY A 162 3.36 11.70 27.14
N MET A 163 2.44 12.61 26.80
CA MET A 163 2.57 13.58 25.68
C MET A 163 3.66 14.67 25.90
N ARG A 164 4.63 14.47 26.79
CA ARG A 164 5.70 15.44 27.06
C ARG A 164 6.87 15.37 26.09
N GLY A 165 6.88 14.37 25.19
CA GLY A 165 7.87 14.29 24.11
C GLY A 165 7.51 15.08 22.83
N HIS A 166 6.31 15.65 22.71
CA HIS A 166 5.88 16.39 21.52
C HIS A 166 5.84 17.92 21.73
N ILE A 167 6.08 18.40 22.96
CA ILE A 167 6.03 19.82 23.32
C ILE A 167 7.01 20.08 24.45
N SER A 168 8.30 20.15 24.12
CA SER A 168 9.30 20.90 24.89
C SER A 168 10.45 21.27 23.96
N ALA A 169 10.47 22.56 23.63
CA ALA A 169 11.41 23.34 22.80
C ALA A 169 11.17 23.30 21.28
#